data_AF-A0A926C1L0-F1
#
_entry.id   AF-A0A926C1L0-F1
#
_cell.length_a   1.000
_cell.length_b   1.000
_cell.length_c   1.000
_cell.angle_alpha   90.00
_cell.angle_beta   90.00
_cell.angle_gamma   90.00
#
_symmetry.space_group_name_H-M   'P 1'
#
loop_
_entity.id
_entity.type
_entity.pdbx_description
1 polymer ?
#
loop_
_entity_poly.entity_id
_entity_poly.type
_entity_poly.pdbx_seq_one_letter_code
_entity_poly.pdbx_strand_id
1 'polypeptide(L)' 'MLTTIEATFENGQIIWNEPPPGQTKRKVLITFLEDAAGPISQRRKAGSLKGKISVPDDFNEPLEDLKDYM' A
#
# COMPACT_ATOMS: atom_id res chain seq x y z
N MET A 1 36.34 -8.10 12.90
CA MET A 1 35.03 -8.75 12.73
C MET A 1 34.01 -7.66 12.44
N LEU A 2 33.17 -7.84 11.42
CA LEU A 2 32.08 -6.91 11.11
C LEU A 2 30.85 -7.30 11.93
N THR A 3 30.17 -6.32 12.52
CA THR A 3 28.94 -6.53 13.29
C THR A 3 27.85 -5.66 12.70
N THR A 4 26.73 -6.28 12.31
CA THR A 4 25.53 -5.58 11.86
C THR A 4 24.65 -5.31 13.07
N ILE A 5 24.14 -4.09 13.20
CA ILE A 5 23.28 -3.66 14.31
C ILE A 5 22.02 -3.08 13.70
N GLU A 6 20.87 -3.49 14.21
CA GLU A 6 19.59 -2.94 13.81
C GLU A 6 19.35 -1.60 14.49
N ALA A 7 18.93 -0.63 13.70
CA ALA A 7 18.60 0.71 14.15
C ALA A 7 17.44 1.24 13.33
N THR A 8 16.65 2.09 13.97
CA THR A 8 15.53 2.77 13.31
C THR A 8 16.00 4.12 12.78
N PHE A 9 15.67 4.44 11.54
CA PHE A 9 15.93 5.76 10.97
C PHE A 9 14.65 6.57 10.92
N GLU A 10 14.58 7.64 11.71
CA GLU A 10 13.41 8.52 11.78
C GLU A 10 13.86 9.98 11.77
N ASN A 11 13.25 10.81 10.92
CA ASN A 11 13.51 12.26 10.84
C ASN A 11 14.99 12.66 10.66
N GLY A 12 15.79 11.83 9.97
CA GLY A 12 17.21 12.10 9.77
C GLY A 12 18.11 11.66 10.93
N GLN A 13 17.55 11.06 11.98
CA GLN A 13 18.27 10.55 13.13
C GLN A 13 18.24 9.02 13.16
N ILE A 14 19.40 8.43 13.47
CA ILE A 14 19.53 6.99 13.71
C ILE A 14 19.31 6.75 15.20
N ILE A 15 18.31 5.95 15.52
CA ILE A 15 17.95 5.54 16.88
C ILE A 15 18.42 4.09 17.04
N TRP A 16 19.42 3.91 17.92
CA TRP A 16 19.98 2.60 18.21
C TRP A 16 19.04 1.80 19.12
N ASN A 17 18.61 0.63 18.66
CA ASN A 17 17.82 -0.28 19.50
C ASN A 17 18.71 -0.95 20.57
N GLU A 18 19.98 -1.15 20.26
CA GLU A 18 20.98 -1.72 21.15
C GLU A 18 22.26 -0.87 21.19
N PRO A 19 22.97 -0.80 22.34
CA PRO A 19 24.20 -0.04 22.45
C PRO A 19 25.31 -0.66 21.57
N PRO A 20 25.93 0.11 20.66
CA PRO A 20 26.95 -0.43 19.78
C PRO A 20 28.23 -0.86 20.55
N PRO A 21 28.88 -1.95 20.13
CA PRO A 21 30.07 -2.46 20.79
C PRO A 21 31.27 -1.54 20.55
N GLY A 22 31.72 -0.88 21.63
CA GLY A 22 32.88 -0.01 21.65
C GLY A 22 32.51 1.47 21.49
N GLN A 23 32.64 2.23 22.57
CA GLN A 23 32.30 3.66 22.64
C GLN A 23 33.33 4.60 21.98
N THR A 24 34.24 4.05 21.17
CA THR A 24 35.29 4.83 20.48
C THR A 24 34.82 5.31 19.11
N LYS A 25 35.23 6.52 18.69
CA LYS A 25 34.93 7.05 17.34
C LYS A 25 35.37 6.07 16.25
N ARG A 26 34.42 5.62 15.42
CA ARG A 26 34.64 4.66 14.33
C ARG A 26 33.84 5.06 13.08
N LYS A 27 34.30 4.62 11.91
CA LYS A 27 33.54 4.76 10.66
C LYS A 27 32.51 3.64 10.59
N VAL A 28 31.28 3.97 10.21
CA VAL A 28 30.16 3.04 10.06
C VAL A 28 29.61 3.10 8.64
N LEU A 29 29.04 1.99 8.18
CA LEU A 29 28.37 1.90 6.89
C LEU A 29 26.90 1.60 7.17
N ILE A 30 26.00 2.46 6.68
CA ILE A 30 24.56 2.37 6.93
C ILE A 30 23.91 1.91 5.64
N THR A 31 23.19 0.80 5.70
CA THR A 31 22.43 0.27 4.56
C THR A 31 20.96 0.38 4.89
N PHE A 32 20.22 1.14 4.09
CA PHE A 32 18.77 1.22 4.20
C PHE A 32 18.15 0.05 3.45
N LEU A 33 17.34 -0.73 4.15
CA LEU A 33 16.50 -1.73 3.54
C LEU A 33 15.25 -1.00 3.04
N GLU A 34 15.03 -0.97 1.72
CA GLU A 34 13.77 -0.52 1.17
C GLU A 34 12.72 -1.58 1.48
N ASP A 35 11.81 -1.29 2.40
CA ASP A 35 10.53 -1.99 2.40
C ASP A 35 9.87 -1.67 1.07
N ALA A 36 9.57 -2.70 0.28
CA ALA A 36 8.80 -2.57 -0.94
C ALA A 36 7.37 -2.13 -0.56
N ALA A 37 7.20 -0.86 -0.21
CA ALA A 37 5.92 -0.21 -0.15
C ALA A 37 5.39 -0.23 -1.58
N GLY A 38 4.59 -1.27 -1.88
CA GLY A 38 3.88 -1.38 -3.14
C GLY A 38 3.17 -0.06 -3.45
N PRO A 39 2.97 0.27 -4.73
CA PRO A 39 2.42 1.55 -5.13
C PRO A 39 1.18 1.85 -4.30
N ILE A 40 1.19 3.01 -3.61
CA ILE A 40 0.09 3.48 -2.78
C ILE A 40 -1.18 3.33 -3.60
N SER A 41 -2.02 2.35 -3.25
CA SER A 41 -3.23 2.03 -4.02
C SER A 41 -4.07 3.28 -4.12
N GLN A 42 -4.13 3.88 -5.31
CA GLN A 42 -4.96 5.05 -5.58
C GLN A 42 -6.39 4.71 -5.18
N ARG A 43 -6.93 5.41 -4.18
CA ARG A 43 -8.33 5.21 -3.75
C ARG A 43 -9.23 5.40 -4.97
N ARG A 44 -9.95 4.34 -5.37
CA ARG A 44 -10.90 4.39 -6.49
C ARG A 44 -11.99 5.41 -6.17
N LYS A 45 -12.27 6.33 -7.09
CA LYS A 45 -13.38 7.28 -6.94
C LYS A 45 -14.70 6.56 -7.20
N ALA A 46 -15.59 6.57 -6.21
CA ALA A 46 -16.96 6.08 -6.38
C ALA A 46 -17.70 6.95 -7.41
N GLY A 47 -18.62 6.36 -8.17
CA GLY A 47 -19.44 7.09 -9.14
C GLY A 47 -18.70 7.53 -10.41
N SER A 48 -17.56 6.91 -10.75
CA SER A 48 -16.82 7.19 -12.00
C SER A 48 -17.62 6.98 -13.29
N LEU A 49 -18.72 6.22 -13.20
CA LEU A 49 -19.64 5.91 -14.29
C LEU A 49 -20.90 6.79 -14.31
N LYS A 50 -21.05 7.74 -13.37
CA LYS A 50 -22.20 8.65 -13.30
C LYS A 50 -22.30 9.45 -14.60
N GLY A 51 -23.42 9.30 -15.31
CA GLY A 51 -23.68 9.99 -16.59
C GLY A 51 -22.98 9.39 -17.81
N LYS A 52 -22.22 8.29 -17.65
CA LYS A 52 -21.60 7.56 -18.77
C LYS A 52 -22.39 6.34 -19.20
N ILE A 53 -23.34 5.90 -18.36
CA ILE A 53 -24.18 4.74 -18.59
C ILE A 53 -25.61 5.18 -18.33
N SER A 54 -26.51 4.84 -19.25
CA SER A 54 -27.95 4.98 -19.13
C SER A 54 -28.59 3.61 -18.95
N VAL A 55 -29.66 3.57 -18.17
CA VAL A 55 -30.53 2.40 -18.10
C VAL A 55 -31.44 2.43 -19.34
N PRO A 56 -31.56 1.33 -20.11
CA PRO A 56 -32.53 1.22 -21.20
C PRO A 56 -33.97 1.39 -20.71
N ASP A 57 -34.84 1.92 -21.56
CA ASP A 57 -36.24 2.19 -21.20
C ASP A 57 -37.04 0.90 -20.90
N ASP A 58 -36.61 -0.22 -21.47
CA ASP A 58 -37.18 -1.56 -21.33
C ASP A 58 -36.58 -2.37 -20.17
N PHE A 59 -35.74 -1.78 -19.32
CA PHE A 59 -35.04 -2.50 -18.24
C PHE A 59 -35.96 -3.25 -17.28
N ASN A 60 -37.19 -2.77 -17.09
CA ASN A 60 -38.18 -3.39 -16.21
C ASN A 60 -39.13 -4.35 -16.93
N GLU A 61 -38.98 -4.54 -18.24
CA GLU A 61 -39.82 -5.47 -18.98
C GLU A 61 -39.50 -6.92 -18.59
N PRO A 62 -40.51 -7.80 -18.48
CA PRO A 62 -40.30 -9.19 -18.10
C PRO A 62 -39.49 -9.91 -19.16
N LEU A 63 -38.47 -10.65 -18.71
CA LEU A 63 -37.68 -11.48 -19.61
C LEU A 63 -38.53 -12.67 -20.08
N GLU A 64 -38.63 -12.83 -21.40
CA GLU A 64 -39.34 -13.95 -22.04
C GLU A 64 -38.92 -15.31 -21.47
N ASP A 65 -37.61 -15.49 -21.26
CA ASP A 65 -37.01 -16.73 -20.73
C ASP A 65 -37.38 -17.03 -19.25
N LEU A 66 -37.90 -16.04 -18.52
CA LEU A 66 -38.29 -16.16 -17.12
C LEU A 66 -39.82 -16.22 -16.93
N LYS A 67 -40.60 -16.22 -18.01
CA LYS A 67 -42.06 -16.25 -17.94
C LYS A 67 -42.62 -17.48 -17.21
N ASP A 68 -41.97 -18.62 -17.34
CA ASP A 68 -42.40 -19.87 -16.70
C ASP A 68 -42.17 -19.87 -15.17
N TYR A 69 -41.51 -18.84 -14.63
CA TYR A 69 -41.11 -18.74 -13.22
C TYR A 69 -41.71 -17.52 -12.49
N MET A 70 -42.47 -16.65 -13.18
CA MET A 70 -43.22 -15.53 -12.59
C MET A 70 -44.70 -15.89 -12.43
#